data_AF-A0A6B0USA8-F1
#
_entry.id   AF-A0A6B0USA8-F1
#
_cell.length_a   1.000
_cell.length_b   1.000
_cell.length_c   1.000
_cell.angle_alpha   90.00
_cell.angle_beta   90.00
_cell.angle_gamma   90.00
#
_symmetry.space_group_name_H-M   'P 1'
#
loop_
_entity.id
_entity.type
_entity.pdbx_description
1 polymer ?
#
loop_
_entity_poly.entity_id
_entity_poly.type
_entity_poly.pdbx_seq_one_letter_code
_entity_poly.pdbx_strand_id
1 'polypeptide(L)'
;MKSELLLGLDAMTFFNLTLDLTTLTISQPPESSTPTVASAMTGFTNINCDHLPERERQRLRDLLERHASVFSRSQTDIGAIHLEQHTINVSNHVPIHCAPYRTSQADKAEIERQVESLLQQNLIRPSLSPYAAPVVL
;
A
#
# COMPACT_ATOMS: atom_id res chain seq x y z
N MET A 1 13.71 -14.38 30.93
CA MET A 1 12.75 -15.35 30.36
C MET A 1 12.39 -14.82 28.99
N LYS A 2 12.77 -15.53 27.92
CA LYS A 2 12.49 -15.13 26.53
C LYS A 2 11.00 -15.37 26.25
N SER A 3 10.21 -14.31 26.07
CA SER A 3 8.91 -14.42 25.41
C SER A 3 9.17 -14.51 23.91
N GLU A 4 8.82 -15.64 23.30
CA GLU A 4 8.87 -15.81 21.85
C GLU A 4 7.84 -14.88 21.22
N LEU A 5 8.33 -13.85 20.53
CA LEU A 5 7.54 -12.91 19.77
C LEU A 5 6.93 -13.68 18.58
N LEU A 6 5.66 -14.08 18.68
CA LEU A 6 4.99 -14.75 17.58
C LEU A 6 4.58 -13.68 16.58
N LEU A 7 5.40 -13.50 15.53
CA LEU A 7 5.35 -12.41 14.54
C LEU A 7 3.96 -12.15 13.92
N GLY A 8 3.02 -13.11 14.03
CA GLY A 8 1.64 -12.97 13.58
C GLY A 8 0.64 -12.46 14.63
N LEU A 9 0.80 -12.77 15.92
CA LEU A 9 -0.20 -12.44 16.95
C LEU A 9 -0.17 -10.95 17.30
N ASP A 10 1.02 -10.37 17.45
CA ASP A 10 1.18 -8.93 17.73
C ASP A 10 0.69 -8.06 16.56
N ALA A 11 0.84 -8.56 15.32
CA ALA A 11 0.31 -7.89 14.14
C ALA A 11 -1.23 -7.86 14.15
N MET A 12 -1.90 -8.84 14.77
CA MET A 12 -3.36 -8.84 14.87
C MET A 12 -3.87 -7.67 15.70
N THR A 13 -3.18 -7.34 16.80
CA THR A 13 -3.52 -6.17 17.62
C THR A 13 -3.27 -4.87 16.87
N PHE A 14 -2.18 -4.78 16.12
CA PHE A 14 -1.85 -3.58 15.33
C PHE A 14 -2.87 -3.29 14.21
N PHE A 15 -3.34 -4.34 13.53
CA PHE A 15 -4.31 -4.23 12.42
C PHE A 15 -5.77 -4.41 12.87
N ASN A 16 -6.03 -4.47 14.17
CA ASN A 16 -7.36 -4.67 14.75
C ASN A 16 -8.08 -5.92 14.18
N LEU A 17 -7.32 -6.99 13.93
CA LEU A 17 -7.79 -8.25 13.36
C LEU A 17 -8.28 -9.18 14.46
N THR A 18 -9.41 -9.83 14.22
CA THR A 18 -10.02 -10.80 15.14
C THR A 18 -9.83 -12.20 14.55
N LEU A 19 -9.22 -13.11 15.32
CA LEU A 19 -9.04 -14.51 14.93
C LEU A 19 -10.16 -15.37 15.50
N ASP A 20 -10.95 -15.99 14.63
CA ASP A 20 -11.91 -17.02 15.02
C ASP A 20 -11.28 -18.40 14.79
N LEU A 21 -10.89 -19.06 15.89
CA LEU A 21 -10.28 -20.39 15.87
C LEU A 21 -11.26 -21.52 15.53
N THR A 22 -12.57 -21.27 15.66
CA THR A 22 -13.62 -22.25 15.34
C THR A 22 -13.86 -22.35 13.84
N THR A 23 -13.78 -21.22 13.13
CA THR A 23 -13.93 -21.16 11.67
C THR A 23 -12.60 -21.06 10.94
N LEU A 24 -11.49 -20.92 11.66
CA LEU A 24 -10.14 -20.62 11.14
C LEU A 24 -10.15 -19.38 10.24
N THR A 25 -10.90 -18.35 10.63
CA THR A 25 -11.00 -17.10 9.86
C THR A 25 -10.39 -15.92 10.61
N ILE A 26 -9.91 -14.94 9.84
CA ILE A 26 -9.42 -13.66 10.34
C ILE A 26 -10.36 -12.59 9.77
N SER A 27 -10.91 -11.74 10.63
CA SER A 27 -11.84 -10.68 10.24
C SER A 27 -11.43 -9.33 10.83
N GLN A 28 -11.68 -8.25 10.09
CA GLN A 28 -11.50 -6.88 10.55
C GLN A 28 -12.89 -6.24 10.74
N PRO A 29 -13.19 -5.60 11.88
CA PRO A 29 -14.47 -4.91 12.05
C PRO A 29 -14.59 -3.74 11.08
N PRO A 30 -15.80 -3.44 10.56
CA PRO A 30 -16.00 -2.41 9.56
C PRO A 30 -16.04 -1.03 10.23
N GLU A 31 -14.87 -0.47 10.57
CA GLU A 31 -14.76 0.95 10.89
C GLU A 31 -13.80 1.67 9.96
N SER A 32 -14.42 2.47 9.10
CA SER A 32 -13.87 3.49 8.24
C SER A 32 -13.11 4.54 9.05
N SER A 33 -11.82 4.35 9.18
CA SER A 33 -10.89 5.47 9.12
C SER A 33 -9.68 4.99 8.34
N THR A 34 -9.74 5.20 7.02
CA THR A 34 -8.50 5.42 6.28
C THR A 34 -7.73 6.47 7.05
N PRO A 35 -6.53 6.21 7.57
CA PRO A 35 -5.70 7.33 7.97
C PRO A 35 -5.38 8.06 6.66
N THR A 36 -6.03 9.20 6.46
CA THR A 36 -5.58 10.22 5.52
C THR A 36 -4.19 10.62 6.01
N VAL A 37 -3.16 9.87 5.57
CA VAL A 37 -1.76 10.21 5.79
C VAL A 37 -1.37 11.29 4.80
N ALA A 38 -2.04 12.45 4.93
CA ALA A 38 -1.53 13.70 4.43
C ALA A 38 -0.40 14.14 5.35
N SER A 39 0.77 13.49 5.22
CA SER A 39 2.00 14.04 5.74
C SER A 39 3.13 13.57 4.85
N ALA A 40 3.63 14.49 4.04
CA ALA A 40 4.94 14.35 3.42
C ALA A 40 5.93 14.12 4.56
N MET A 41 6.36 12.87 4.75
CA MET A 41 7.13 12.45 5.93
C MET A 41 8.55 13.00 5.81
N THR A 42 8.72 14.25 6.25
CA THR A 42 10.02 14.88 6.42
C THR A 42 10.55 14.46 7.79
N GLY A 43 11.12 13.24 7.85
CA GLY A 43 11.82 12.71 9.03
C GLY A 43 11.05 11.66 9.84
N PHE A 44 11.78 10.70 10.43
CA PHE A 44 11.26 9.66 11.34
C PHE A 44 10.89 10.19 12.74
N THR A 45 10.52 11.46 12.84
CA THR A 45 10.36 12.19 14.10
C THR A 45 9.06 11.86 14.83
N ASN A 46 8.12 11.17 14.20
CA ASN A 46 6.81 10.87 14.76
C ASN A 46 6.65 9.44 15.30
N ILE A 47 7.75 8.76 15.61
CA ILE A 47 7.71 7.42 16.21
C ILE A 47 7.60 7.60 17.72
N ASN A 48 6.50 7.12 18.31
CA ASN A 48 6.35 7.09 19.76
C ASN A 48 7.42 6.14 20.35
N CYS A 49 8.38 6.71 21.07
CA CYS A 49 9.48 5.98 21.70
C CYS A 49 9.66 6.37 23.17
N ASP A 50 8.61 6.88 23.82
CA ASP A 50 8.68 7.38 25.21
C ASP A 50 8.89 6.25 26.23
N HIS A 51 8.63 5.02 25.83
CA HIS A 51 8.85 3.80 26.62
C HIS A 51 10.29 3.29 26.56
N LEU A 52 11.15 3.85 25.69
CA LEU A 52 12.53 3.44 25.51
C LEU A 52 13.49 4.34 26.30
N PRO A 53 14.57 3.79 26.89
CA PRO A 53 15.61 4.60 27.51
C PRO A 53 16.35 5.44 26.45
N GLU A 54 16.87 6.61 26.86
CA GLU A 54 17.47 7.61 25.96
C GLU A 54 18.51 7.03 24.99
N ARG A 55 19.36 6.13 25.51
CA ARG A 55 20.40 5.45 24.72
C ARG A 55 19.83 4.60 23.58
N GLU A 56 18.70 3.92 23.81
CA GLU A 56 18.05 3.09 22.80
C GLU A 56 17.29 3.95 21.80
N ARG A 57 16.64 5.02 22.27
CA ARG A 57 16.01 6.02 21.41
C ARG A 57 17.01 6.63 20.42
N GLN A 58 18.22 6.91 20.87
CA GLN A 58 19.26 7.47 20.02
C GLN A 58 19.79 6.45 19.00
N ARG A 59 19.99 5.19 19.40
CA ARG A 59 20.34 4.11 18.47
C ARG A 59 19.27 3.86 17.41
N LEU A 60 17.99 3.92 17.80
CA LEU A 60 16.87 3.77 16.88
C LEU A 60 16.84 4.90 15.86
N ARG A 61 17.02 6.15 16.30
CA ARG A 61 17.12 7.31 15.40
C ARG A 61 18.25 7.14 14.39
N ASP A 62 19.45 6.80 14.85
CA ASP A 62 20.61 6.58 13.97
C ASP A 62 20.34 5.47 12.94
N LEU A 63 19.64 4.41 13.32
CA LEU A 63 19.29 3.30 12.43
C LEU A 63 18.29 3.73 11.35
N LEU A 64 17.26 4.47 11.74
CA LEU A 64 16.23 4.96 10.84
C LEU A 64 16.79 5.98 9.86
N GLU A 65 17.64 6.90 10.32
CA GLU A 65 18.34 7.84 9.46
C GLU A 65 19.29 7.13 8.48
N ARG A 66 20.04 6.13 8.96
CA ARG A 66 20.91 5.32 8.11
C ARG A 66 20.15 4.59 6.99
N HIS A 67 18.97 4.08 7.28
CA HIS A 67 18.14 3.34 6.34
C HIS A 67 16.96 4.17 5.81
N ALA A 68 17.09 5.50 5.83
CA ALA A 68 16.00 6.41 5.46
C ALA A 68 15.47 6.19 4.04
N SER A 69 16.34 5.71 3.14
CA SER A 69 16.00 5.42 1.74
C SER A 69 15.19 4.15 1.52
N VAL A 70 15.11 3.26 2.53
CA VAL A 70 14.37 1.99 2.42
C VAL A 70 12.88 2.20 2.63
N PHE A 71 12.52 3.25 3.37
CA PHE A 71 11.13 3.57 3.69
C PHE A 71 10.52 4.44 2.58
N SER A 72 9.32 4.06 2.19
CA SER A 72 8.49 4.81 1.26
C SER A 72 8.12 6.17 1.86
N ARG A 73 8.32 7.25 1.09
CA ARG A 73 8.08 8.63 1.53
C ARG A 73 6.66 9.11 1.26
N SER A 74 5.95 8.44 0.37
CA SER A 74 4.56 8.71 0.01
C SER A 74 3.86 7.42 -0.37
N GLN A 75 2.53 7.41 -0.40
CA GLN A 75 1.76 6.25 -0.85
C GLN A 75 2.11 5.77 -2.27
N THR A 76 2.76 6.63 -3.05
CA THR A 76 3.11 6.40 -4.45
C THR A 76 4.62 6.22 -4.67
N ASP A 77 5.43 6.33 -3.62
CA ASP A 77 6.86 5.98 -3.59
C ASP A 77 7.01 4.46 -3.43
N ILE A 78 6.47 3.75 -4.42
CA ILE A 78 6.51 2.31 -4.52
C ILE A 78 7.75 2.00 -5.35
N GLY A 79 8.83 1.57 -4.70
CA GLY A 79 10.09 1.27 -5.37
C GLY A 79 9.91 0.25 -6.52
N ALA A 80 10.80 0.31 -7.52
CA ALA A 80 10.75 -0.56 -8.69
C ALA A 80 11.95 -1.52 -8.74
N ILE A 81 11.67 -2.81 -8.96
CA ILE A 81 12.70 -3.80 -9.30
C ILE A 81 12.88 -3.85 -10.82
N HIS A 82 14.13 -3.79 -11.28
CA HIS A 82 14.47 -3.85 -12.71
C HIS A 82 15.12 -5.19 -13.11
N LEU A 83 15.28 -6.11 -12.14
CA LEU A 83 16.03 -7.34 -12.34
C LEU A 83 15.26 -8.38 -13.17
N GLU A 84 13.95 -8.49 -12.93
CA GLU A 84 13.09 -9.44 -13.65
C GLU A 84 11.76 -8.81 -14.03
N GLN A 85 11.22 -9.24 -15.17
CA GLN A 85 9.89 -8.87 -15.64
C GLN A 85 8.90 -9.99 -15.35
N HIS A 86 7.81 -9.67 -14.67
CA HIS A 86 6.76 -10.64 -14.40
C HIS A 86 5.96 -10.94 -15.67
N THR A 87 5.86 -12.22 -16.04
CA THR A 87 5.05 -12.69 -17.18
C THR A 87 3.81 -13.43 -16.67
N ILE A 88 2.64 -12.99 -17.11
CA ILE A 88 1.36 -13.63 -16.77
C ILE A 88 1.03 -14.67 -17.83
N ASN A 89 1.00 -15.95 -17.44
CA ASN A 89 0.62 -17.05 -18.31
C ASN A 89 -0.91 -17.16 -18.37
N VAL A 90 -1.49 -16.80 -19.52
CA VAL A 90 -2.94 -16.88 -19.74
C VAL A 90 -3.29 -18.23 -20.38
N SER A 91 -4.32 -18.91 -19.88
CA SER A 91 -4.78 -20.20 -20.42
C SER A 91 -5.58 -20.07 -21.73
N ASN A 92 -6.29 -18.95 -21.91
CA ASN A 92 -7.03 -18.63 -23.12
C ASN A 92 -6.49 -17.35 -23.76
N HIS A 93 -6.07 -17.43 -25.02
CA HIS A 93 -5.45 -16.31 -25.74
C HIS A 93 -6.46 -15.41 -26.46
N VAL A 94 -7.77 -15.65 -26.32
CA VAL A 94 -8.80 -14.75 -26.84
C VAL A 94 -8.86 -13.49 -25.97
N PRO A 95 -8.65 -12.28 -26.52
CA PRO A 95 -8.71 -11.04 -25.73
C PRO A 95 -10.11 -10.73 -25.21
N ILE A 96 -10.18 -10.22 -23.99
CA ILE A 96 -11.41 -9.73 -23.37
C ILE A 96 -11.40 -8.21 -23.44
N HIS A 97 -12.39 -7.64 -24.14
CA HIS A 97 -12.55 -6.21 -24.30
C HIS A 97 -13.93 -5.74 -23.79
N CYS A 98 -13.93 -5.07 -22.66
CA CYS A 98 -15.13 -4.52 -22.04
C CYS A 98 -15.17 -2.99 -22.22
N ALA A 99 -16.32 -2.47 -22.64
CA ALA A 99 -16.52 -1.03 -22.78
C ALA A 99 -16.52 -0.33 -21.41
N PRO A 100 -16.02 0.92 -21.29
CA PRO A 100 -16.10 1.72 -20.07
C PRO A 100 -17.55 1.93 -19.60
N TYR A 101 -17.75 1.99 -18.28
CA TYR A 101 -19.06 2.33 -17.71
C TYR A 101 -19.42 3.79 -17.98
N ARG A 102 -20.73 4.08 -17.98
CA ARG A 102 -21.22 5.46 -17.97
C ARG A 102 -20.98 6.06 -16.59
N THR A 103 -20.32 7.21 -16.56
CA THR A 103 -19.98 7.93 -15.33
C THR A 103 -20.57 9.33 -15.35
N SER A 104 -20.82 9.91 -14.17
CA SER A 104 -21.24 11.32 -14.08
C SER A 104 -20.09 12.25 -14.49
N GLN A 105 -20.38 13.54 -14.72
CA GLN A 105 -19.31 14.51 -15.03
C GLN A 105 -18.31 14.65 -13.87
N ALA A 106 -18.77 14.56 -12.62
CA ALA A 106 -17.91 14.64 -11.45
C ALA A 106 -16.97 13.42 -11.38
N ASP A 107 -17.52 12.22 -11.58
CA ASP A 107 -16.71 10.99 -11.56
C ASP A 107 -15.70 10.97 -12.71
N LYS A 108 -16.09 11.42 -13.91
CA LYS A 108 -15.15 11.52 -15.05
C LYS A 108 -13.98 12.44 -14.74
N ALA A 109 -14.24 13.59 -14.09
CA ALA A 109 -13.20 14.51 -13.68
C ALA A 109 -12.25 13.90 -12.64
N GLU A 110 -12.77 13.14 -11.67
CA GLU A 110 -11.93 12.46 -10.67
C GLU A 110 -11.11 11.32 -11.30
N ILE A 111 -11.69 10.53 -12.21
CA ILE A 111 -10.95 9.51 -12.97
C ILE A 111 -9.79 10.15 -13.72
N GLU A 112 -10.05 11.24 -14.46
CA GLU A 112 -9.01 11.95 -15.22
C GLU A 112 -7.91 12.49 -14.29
N ARG A 113 -8.27 13.05 -13.14
CA ARG A 113 -7.32 13.54 -12.13
C ARG A 113 -6.41 12.43 -11.60
N GLN A 114 -6.98 11.26 -11.27
CA GLN A 114 -6.21 10.12 -10.78
C GLN A 114 -5.31 9.53 -11.86
N VAL A 115 -5.81 9.37 -13.09
CA VAL A 115 -5.03 8.87 -14.23
C VAL A 115 -3.83 9.78 -14.51
N GLU A 116 -4.03 11.10 -14.53
CA GLU A 116 -2.95 12.07 -14.72
C GLU A 116 -1.90 11.98 -13.61
N SER A 117 -2.33 11.87 -12.35
CA SER A 117 -1.42 11.68 -11.22
C SER A 117 -0.58 10.40 -11.35
N LEU A 118 -1.18 9.29 -11.79
CA LEU A 118 -0.47 8.01 -11.97
C LEU A 118 0.50 8.05 -13.16
N LEU A 119 0.14 8.76 -14.23
CA LEU A 119 1.01 8.99 -15.39
C LEU A 119 2.24 9.82 -15.00
N GLN A 120 2.04 10.91 -14.25
CA GLN A 120 3.14 11.77 -13.77
C GLN A 120 4.11 11.02 -12.86
N GLN A 121 3.62 10.04 -12.10
CA GLN A 121 4.42 9.17 -11.24
C GLN A 121 5.06 8.00 -11.98
N ASN A 122 4.83 7.85 -13.29
CA ASN A 122 5.30 6.73 -14.12
C ASN A 122 4.83 5.35 -13.64
N LEU A 123 3.71 5.28 -12.91
CA LEU A 123 3.11 4.01 -12.46
C LEU A 123 2.31 3.32 -13.55
N ILE A 124 1.77 4.09 -14.49
CA ILE A 124 1.03 3.60 -15.67
C ILE A 124 1.57 4.23 -16.95
N ARG A 125 1.21 3.65 -18.10
CA ARG A 125 1.56 4.17 -19.42
C ARG A 125 0.42 3.97 -20.42
N PRO A 126 0.29 4.83 -21.44
CA PRO A 126 -0.63 4.58 -22.55
C PRO A 126 -0.24 3.27 -23.28
N SER A 127 -1.25 2.53 -23.72
CA SER A 127 -1.06 1.29 -24.49
C SER A 127 -2.21 1.09 -25.49
N LEU A 128 -1.93 0.33 -26.56
CA LEU A 128 -2.93 -0.11 -27.55
C LEU A 128 -3.20 -1.60 -27.37
N SER A 129 -3.70 -1.97 -26.18
CA SER A 129 -3.97 -3.36 -25.82
C SER A 129 -5.30 -3.84 -26.43
N PRO A 130 -5.38 -5.08 -26.94
CA PRO A 130 -6.66 -5.70 -27.29
C PRO A 130 -7.49 -6.08 -26.05
N TYR A 131 -6.88 -6.08 -24.86
CA TYR A 131 -7.56 -6.26 -23.57
C TYR A 131 -7.99 -4.92 -22.99
N ALA A 132 -9.24 -4.83 -22.53
CA ALA A 132 -9.77 -3.65 -21.85
C ALA A 132 -10.75 -4.04 -20.74
N ALA A 133 -10.63 -3.42 -19.58
CA ALA A 133 -11.54 -3.57 -18.45
C ALA A 133 -12.06 -2.18 -18.02
N PRO A 134 -13.34 -2.06 -17.61
CA PRO A 134 -13.91 -0.79 -17.20
C PRO A 134 -13.41 -0.38 -15.81
N VAL A 135 -13.31 0.94 -15.58
CA VAL A 135 -12.96 1.53 -14.29
C VAL A 135 -14.22 1.84 -13.49
N VAL A 136 -14.11 1.75 -12.17
CA VAL A 136 -15.15 2.10 -11.19
C VAL A 136 -14.58 3.17 -10.25
N LEU A 137 -15.43 4.12 -9.85
CA LEU A 137 -15.11 5.17 -8.88
C LEU A 137 -15.78 4.89 -7.53
#